data_AF-A0A554KR30-F1
#
_entry.id   AF-A0A554KR30-F1
#
_cell.length_a   1.000
_cell.length_b   1.000
_cell.length_c   1.000
_cell.angle_alpha   90.00
_cell.angle_beta   90.00
_cell.angle_gamma   90.00
#
_symmetry.space_group_name_H-M   'P 1'
#
loop_
_entity.id
_entity.type
_entity.pdbx_description
1 polymer ?
#
loop_
_entity_poly.entity_id
_entity_poly.type
_entity_poly.pdbx_seq_one_letter_code
_entity_poly.pdbx_strand_id
1 'polypeptide(L)'
;MKIFFLNHDLSPYTGAGRFFIFLTSTLKHLLPDLSIKVATSEDLISINKIKLLWNTPKILSIAKGSDLIHALDGWPYGFLAAICARLLRKRLIITAVGTGGVKPLYNFWQRPLLKWAYRRADRLVA
;
A
#
# COMPACT_ATOMS: atom_id res chain seq x y z
N MET A 1 11.05 13.79 5.08
CA MET A 1 9.67 13.26 4.90
C MET A 1 9.69 11.74 5.06
N LYS A 2 8.64 11.12 5.60
CA LYS A 2 8.56 9.67 5.83
C LYS A 2 7.39 9.06 5.07
N ILE A 3 7.66 8.14 4.15
CA ILE A 3 6.62 7.42 3.40
C ILE A 3 6.58 5.97 3.86
N PHE A 4 5.36 5.49 4.14
CA PHE A 4 5.10 4.08 4.38
C PHE A 4 4.42 3.45 3.15
N PHE A 5 5.10 2.48 2.53
CA PHE A 5 4.60 1.76 1.38
C PHE A 5 3.96 0.42 1.77
N LEU A 6 2.86 0.08 1.11
CA LEU A 6 2.30 -1.27 1.13
C LEU A 6 2.42 -1.82 -0.30
N ASN A 7 3.11 -2.95 -0.47
CA ASN A 7 3.31 -3.57 -1.77
C ASN A 7 3.10 -5.10 -1.69
N HIS A 8 2.94 -5.77 -2.82
CA HIS A 8 2.86 -7.23 -2.87
C HIS A 8 4.20 -7.89 -2.51
N ASP A 9 5.25 -7.57 -3.26
CA ASP A 9 6.60 -8.13 -3.10
C ASP A 9 7.67 -7.10 -3.49
N LEU A 10 8.93 -7.43 -3.23
CA LEU A 10 10.09 -6.65 -3.66
C LEU A 10 10.87 -7.35 -4.77
N SER A 11 10.22 -8.24 -5.52
CA SER A 11 10.90 -9.05 -6.52
C SER A 11 11.16 -8.25 -7.79
N PRO A 12 12.40 -8.17 -8.28
CA PRO A 12 12.70 -7.50 -9.56
C PRO A 12 12.15 -8.28 -10.78
N TYR A 13 11.66 -9.50 -10.55
CA TYR A 13 11.10 -10.40 -11.55
C TYR A 13 9.58 -10.22 -11.74
N THR A 14 8.91 -9.43 -10.89
CA THR A 14 7.49 -9.09 -11.05
C THR A 14 7.34 -7.67 -11.59
N GLY A 15 6.26 -7.38 -12.31
CA GLY A 15 5.99 -6.04 -12.83
C GLY A 15 5.83 -4.99 -11.71
N ALA A 16 5.07 -5.34 -10.66
CA ALA A 16 4.86 -4.47 -9.51
C ALA A 16 6.13 -4.27 -8.67
N GLY A 17 6.92 -5.33 -8.45
CA GLY A 17 8.17 -5.26 -7.70
C GLY A 17 9.24 -4.44 -8.44
N ARG A 18 9.41 -4.64 -9.75
CA ARG A 18 10.31 -3.81 -10.57
C ARG A 18 9.90 -2.34 -10.56
N PHE A 19 8.61 -2.05 -10.72
CA PHE A 19 8.08 -0.68 -10.62
C PHE A 19 8.39 -0.05 -9.26
N PHE A 20 8.14 -0.78 -8.16
CA PHE A 20 8.44 -0.30 -6.81
C PHE A 20 9.93 -0.01 -6.60
N ILE A 21 10.81 -0.90 -7.03
CA ILE A 21 12.26 -0.73 -6.90
C ILE A 21 12.70 0.54 -7.63
N PHE A 22 12.26 0.72 -8.88
CA PHE A 22 12.61 1.90 -9.68
C PHE A 22 12.05 3.19 -9.10
N LEU A 23 10.78 3.17 -8.63
CA LEU A 23 10.15 4.31 -8.00
C LEU A 23 10.92 4.74 -6.74
N THR A 24 11.22 3.79 -5.86
CA THR A 24 11.87 4.11 -4.58
C THR A 24 13.34 4.48 -4.73
N SER A 25 14.08 3.88 -5.67
CA SER A 25 15.46 4.29 -5.97
C SER A 25 15.49 5.72 -6.53
N THR A 26 14.60 6.04 -7.46
CA THR A 26 14.48 7.38 -8.05
C THR A 26 14.08 8.41 -6.99
N LEU A 27 13.10 8.08 -6.12
CA LEU A 27 12.69 8.97 -5.04
C LEU A 27 13.81 9.24 -4.03
N LYS A 28 14.60 8.22 -3.66
CA LYS A 28 15.77 8.41 -2.78
C LYS A 28 16.85 9.28 -3.42
N HIS A 29 17.06 9.15 -4.72
CA HIS A 29 18.00 9.98 -5.46
C HIS A 29 17.55 11.44 -5.52
N LEU A 30 16.27 11.69 -5.78
CA LEU A 30 15.71 13.05 -5.88
C LEU A 30 15.49 13.72 -4.52
N LEU A 31 15.24 12.93 -3.47
CA LEU A 31 14.97 13.40 -2.12
C LEU A 31 15.84 12.62 -1.12
N PRO A 32 17.11 13.02 -0.91
CA PRO A 32 18.05 12.29 -0.04
C PRO A 32 17.57 12.10 1.41
N ASP A 33 16.81 13.08 1.94
CA ASP A 33 16.25 13.04 3.30
C ASP A 33 14.93 12.24 3.42
N LEU A 34 14.56 11.50 2.37
CA LEU A 34 13.36 10.69 2.33
C LEU A 34 13.57 9.36 3.08
N SER A 35 12.81 9.16 4.15
CA SER A 35 12.74 7.88 4.84
C SER A 35 11.62 7.03 4.25
N ILE A 36 11.96 5.83 3.78
CA ILE A 36 11.01 4.88 3.21
C ILE A 36 10.92 3.66 4.11
N LYS A 37 9.70 3.29 4.52
CA LYS A 37 9.38 2.01 5.12
C LYS A 37 8.44 1.24 4.22
N VAL A 38 8.54 -0.08 4.21
CA VAL A 38 7.75 -0.94 3.33
C VAL A 38 7.18 -2.09 4.14
N ALA A 39 5.92 -2.44 3.85
CA ALA A 39 5.30 -3.69 4.27
C ALA A 39 4.88 -4.46 3.01
N THR A 40 5.17 -5.75 3.02
CA THR A 40 4.98 -6.68 1.91
C THR A 40 4.14 -7.88 2.33
N SER A 41 3.70 -8.68 1.35
CA SER A 41 2.99 -9.93 1.66
C SER A 41 3.87 -10.97 2.36
N GLU A 42 5.18 -10.90 2.13
CA GLU A 42 6.17 -11.83 2.69
C GLU A 42 6.53 -11.53 4.15
N ASP A 43 6.34 -10.29 4.63
CA ASP A 43 6.70 -9.89 6.01
C ASP A 43 5.48 -9.64 6.92
N LEU A 44 4.64 -8.66 6.61
CA LEU A 44 3.65 -8.07 7.51
C LEU A 44 2.23 -8.26 6.98
N ILE A 45 2.04 -8.21 5.67
CA ILE A 45 0.74 -8.31 5.00
C ILE A 45 0.47 -9.78 4.63
N SER A 46 0.45 -10.65 5.65
CA SER A 46 0.28 -12.08 5.40
C SER A 46 -1.08 -12.39 4.74
N ILE A 47 -1.05 -13.33 3.78
CA ILE A 47 -2.27 -13.91 3.17
C ILE A 47 -3.16 -14.57 4.23
N ASN A 48 -2.56 -15.05 5.33
CA ASN A 48 -3.31 -15.61 6.44
C ASN A 48 -3.98 -14.49 7.26
N LYS A 49 -5.32 -14.46 7.23
CA LYS A 49 -6.17 -13.46 7.91
C LYS A 49 -5.86 -13.33 9.40
N ILE A 50 -5.53 -14.42 10.08
CA ILE A 50 -5.20 -14.42 11.51
C ILE A 50 -3.86 -13.70 11.72
N LYS A 51 -2.83 -14.06 10.95
CA LYS A 51 -1.52 -13.39 11.02
C LYS A 51 -1.62 -11.90 10.66
N LEU A 52 -2.49 -11.54 9.72
CA LEU A 52 -2.74 -10.15 9.35
C LEU A 52 -3.33 -9.34 10.52
N LEU A 53 -4.29 -9.92 11.26
CA LEU A 53 -4.86 -9.29 12.46
C LEU A 53 -3.78 -9.08 13.54
N TRP A 54 -2.94 -10.08 13.80
CA TRP A 54 -1.82 -9.96 14.74
C TRP A 54 -0.76 -8.93 14.31
N ASN A 55 -0.54 -8.78 13.02
CA ASN A 55 0.39 -7.79 12.47
C ASN A 55 -0.21 -6.38 12.39
N THR A 56 -1.53 -6.23 12.57
CA THR A 56 -2.22 -4.93 12.43
C THR A 56 -1.68 -3.85 13.39
N PRO A 57 -1.43 -4.12 14.70
CA PRO A 57 -0.82 -3.13 15.58
C PRO A 57 0.58 -2.68 15.12
N LYS A 58 1.37 -3.60 14.56
CA LYS A 58 2.70 -3.30 14.02
C LYS A 58 2.61 -2.43 12.77
N ILE A 59 1.70 -2.76 11.84
CA ILE A 59 1.41 -1.94 10.65
C ILE A 59 0.95 -0.54 11.05
N LEU A 60 0.05 -0.43 12.03
CA LEU A 60 -0.43 0.86 12.54
C LEU A 60 0.69 1.67 13.21
N SER A 61 1.58 1.02 13.98
CA SER A 61 2.73 1.67 14.59
C SER A 61 3.67 2.26 13.53
N ILE A 62 3.97 1.51 12.47
CA ILE A 62 4.79 1.98 11.35
C ILE A 62 4.10 3.14 10.63
N ALA A 63 2.81 3.00 10.33
CA ALA A 63 2.02 4.04 9.66
C ALA A 63 1.90 5.32 10.51
N LYS A 64 1.81 5.22 11.84
CA LYS A 64 1.76 6.37 12.76
C LYS A 64 3.02 7.22 12.64
N GLY A 65 4.18 6.59 12.50
CA GLY A 65 5.47 7.25 12.32
C GLY A 65 5.75 7.77 10.91
N SER A 66 4.81 7.63 9.97
CA SER A 66 4.91 8.13 8.59
C SER A 66 4.09 9.40 8.37
N ASP A 67 4.49 10.22 7.39
CA ASP A 67 3.77 11.42 6.97
C ASP A 67 2.73 11.08 5.89
N LEU A 68 3.05 10.08 5.06
CA LEU A 68 2.29 9.65 3.89
C LEU A 68 2.23 8.12 3.81
N ILE A 69 1.07 7.59 3.47
CA ILE A 69 0.88 6.17 3.16
C ILE A 69 0.69 6.02 1.65
N HIS A 70 1.43 5.10 1.02
CA HIS A 70 1.36 4.83 -0.41
C HIS A 70 1.17 3.34 -0.67
N ALA A 71 0.02 2.93 -1.20
CA ALA A 71 -0.20 1.55 -1.62
C ALA A 71 0.12 1.36 -3.09
N LEU A 72 0.90 0.33 -3.39
CA LEU A 72 1.04 -0.21 -4.72
C LEU A 72 0.12 -1.41 -4.86
N ASP A 73 -0.82 -1.29 -5.78
CA ASP A 73 -1.96 -2.16 -6.02
C ASP A 73 -3.16 -1.93 -5.08
N GLY A 74 -4.34 -2.25 -5.59
CA GLY A 74 -5.62 -1.95 -4.98
C GLY A 74 -5.99 -2.92 -3.86
N TRP A 75 -6.06 -4.22 -4.16
CA TRP A 75 -6.48 -5.23 -3.19
C TRP A 75 -5.39 -6.27 -2.92
N PRO A 76 -5.12 -6.62 -1.65
CA PRO A 76 -5.66 -6.06 -0.41
C PRO A 76 -4.94 -4.77 0.05
N TYR A 77 -3.85 -4.37 -0.59
CA TYR A 77 -2.91 -3.35 -0.12
C TYR A 77 -3.52 -1.95 -0.01
N GLY A 78 -4.13 -1.45 -1.09
CA GLY A 78 -4.86 -0.19 -1.11
C GLY A 78 -6.01 -0.13 -0.09
N PHE A 79 -6.71 -1.24 0.11
CA PHE A 79 -7.75 -1.33 1.15
C PHE A 79 -7.18 -1.23 2.57
N LEU A 80 -6.11 -1.97 2.88
CA LEU A 80 -5.44 -1.90 4.18
C LEU A 80 -4.83 -0.52 4.44
N ALA A 81 -4.23 0.08 3.41
CA ALA A 81 -3.70 1.43 3.46
C ALA A 81 -4.81 2.45 3.72
N ALA A 82 -5.98 2.28 3.10
CA ALA A 82 -7.14 3.14 3.34
C ALA A 82 -7.66 3.06 4.77
N ILE A 83 -7.69 1.87 5.38
CA ILE A 83 -8.01 1.69 6.80
C ILE A 83 -6.97 2.44 7.65
N CYS A 84 -5.68 2.19 7.44
CA CYS A 84 -4.61 2.83 8.22
C CYS A 84 -4.67 4.36 8.12
N ALA A 85 -4.85 4.88 6.90
CA ALA A 85 -4.96 6.31 6.64
C ALA A 85 -6.21 6.92 7.29
N ARG A 86 -7.33 6.20 7.30
CA ARG A 86 -8.58 6.66 7.93
C ARG A 86 -8.48 6.69 9.46
N LEU A 87 -7.84 5.68 10.07
CA LEU A 87 -7.65 5.58 11.52
C LEU A 87 -6.65 6.63 12.02
N LEU A 88 -5.55 6.82 11.29
CA LEU A 88 -4.45 7.70 11.69
C LEU A 88 -4.53 9.11 11.11
N ARG A 89 -5.60 9.41 10.35
CA ARG A 89 -5.82 10.68 9.63
C ARG A 89 -4.61 11.07 8.75
N LYS A 90 -4.00 10.08 8.09
CA LYS A 90 -2.85 10.28 7.19
C LYS A 90 -3.31 10.52 5.75
N ARG A 91 -2.45 11.15 4.96
CA ARG A 91 -2.59 11.23 3.51
C ARG A 91 -2.35 9.85 2.89
N LEU A 92 -3.13 9.53 1.87
CA LEU A 92 -3.12 8.24 1.19
C LEU A 92 -3.00 8.44 -0.32
N ILE A 93 -2.03 7.74 -0.90
CA ILE A 93 -1.96 7.55 -2.34
C ILE A 93 -2.13 6.06 -2.63
N ILE A 94 -2.91 5.73 -3.66
CA ILE A 94 -3.02 4.36 -4.16
C ILE A 94 -2.62 4.37 -5.63
N THR A 95 -1.72 3.47 -6.01
CA THR A 95 -1.37 3.22 -7.41
C THR A 95 -2.01 1.90 -7.84
N ALA A 96 -2.97 1.95 -8.76
CA ALA A 96 -3.62 0.76 -9.30
C ALA A 96 -2.71 0.09 -10.33
N VAL A 97 -1.95 -0.93 -9.90
CA VAL A 97 -0.98 -1.61 -10.76
C VAL A 97 -1.65 -2.78 -11.49
N GLY A 98 -1.73 -2.67 -12.81
CA GLY A 98 -2.19 -3.76 -13.68
C GLY A 98 -3.59 -4.28 -13.35
N THR A 99 -3.82 -5.57 -13.58
CA THR A 99 -5.15 -6.20 -13.40
C THR A 99 -5.56 -6.33 -11.94
N GLY A 100 -4.60 -6.33 -10.99
CA GLY A 100 -4.86 -6.33 -9.55
C GLY A 100 -5.65 -5.11 -9.08
N GLY A 101 -5.45 -3.97 -9.75
CA GLY A 101 -6.17 -2.73 -9.47
C GLY A 101 -7.64 -2.73 -9.89
N VAL A 102 -8.07 -3.68 -10.75
CA VAL A 102 -9.42 -3.67 -11.33
C VAL A 102 -10.19 -4.97 -11.08
N LYS A 103 -9.53 -6.13 -11.14
CA LYS A 103 -10.15 -7.45 -10.93
C LYS A 103 -11.04 -7.54 -9.68
N PRO A 104 -10.65 -6.98 -8.50
CA PRO A 104 -11.49 -7.01 -7.30
C PRO A 104 -12.80 -6.20 -7.44
N LEU A 105 -12.88 -5.24 -8.36
CA LEU A 105 -14.11 -4.47 -8.61
C LEU A 105 -15.20 -5.29 -9.30
N TYR A 106 -14.86 -6.43 -9.91
CA TYR A 106 -15.82 -7.38 -10.49
C TYR A 106 -16.37 -8.36 -9.46
N ASN A 107 -15.74 -8.49 -8.29
CA ASN A 107 -16.21 -9.34 -7.21
C ASN A 107 -17.22 -8.61 -6.33
N PHE A 108 -18.40 -9.18 -6.12
CA PHE A 108 -19.49 -8.56 -5.35
C PHE A 108 -19.06 -8.09 -3.96
N TRP A 109 -18.26 -8.90 -3.25
CA TRP A 109 -17.79 -8.60 -1.89
C TRP A 109 -16.63 -7.60 -1.83
N GLN A 110 -15.70 -7.65 -2.78
CA GLN A 110 -14.51 -6.80 -2.78
C GLN A 110 -14.78 -5.44 -3.42
N ARG A 111 -15.74 -5.36 -4.36
CA ARG A 111 -16.14 -4.15 -5.06
C ARG A 111 -16.46 -2.98 -4.11
N PRO A 112 -17.35 -3.08 -3.12
CA PRO A 112 -17.65 -1.96 -2.23
C PRO A 112 -16.43 -1.54 -1.41
N LEU A 113 -15.61 -2.49 -0.97
CA LEU A 113 -14.42 -2.24 -0.14
C LEU A 113 -13.33 -1.51 -0.93
N LEU A 114 -13.00 -2.01 -2.12
CA LEU A 114 -12.00 -1.38 -2.97
C LEU A 114 -12.48 -0.03 -3.52
N LYS A 115 -13.76 0.08 -3.90
CA LYS A 115 -14.36 1.36 -4.31
C LYS A 115 -14.29 2.39 -3.19
N TRP A 116 -14.55 1.98 -1.94
CA TRP A 116 -14.37 2.85 -0.79
C TRP A 116 -12.90 3.26 -0.61
N ALA A 117 -11.96 2.32 -0.72
CA ALA A 117 -10.53 2.61 -0.61
C ALA A 117 -10.06 3.63 -1.66
N TYR A 118 -10.46 3.46 -2.91
CA TYR A 118 -10.15 4.40 -4.01
C TYR A 118 -10.77 5.78 -3.79
N ARG A 119 -12.01 5.84 -3.29
CA ARG A 119 -12.66 7.11 -2.93
C ARG A 119 -12.02 7.79 -1.73
N ARG A 120 -11.48 7.01 -0.78
CA ARG A 120 -10.78 7.51 0.40
C ARG A 120 -9.38 8.03 0.04
N ALA A 121 -8.75 7.52 -1.01
CA ALA A 121 -7.43 7.96 -1.42
C ALA A 121 -7.42 9.45 -1.77
N ASP A 122 -6.44 10.18 -1.25
CA ASP A 122 -6.23 11.58 -1.60
C ASP A 122 -5.76 11.71 -3.05
N ARG A 123 -5.03 10.71 -3.56
CA ARG A 123 -4.71 10.54 -4.98
C ARG A 123 -4.76 9.07 -5.39
N LEU A 124 -5.37 8.81 -6.54
CA LEU A 124 -5.33 7.54 -7.24
C LEU A 124 -4.47 7.71 -8.50
N VAL A 125 -3.48 6.84 -8.69
CA VAL A 125 -2.61 6.79 -9.87
C VAL A 125 -2.89 5.46 -10.58
N ALA A 126 -2.96 5.45 -11.91
CA ALA A 126 -3.20 4.27 -12.72
C ALA A 126 -2.29 4.28 -13.95
#